data_AF-A0A382V0R8-F1
#
_entry.id   AF-A0A382V0R8-F1
#
_cell.length_a   1.000
_cell.length_b   1.000
_cell.length_c   1.000
_cell.angle_alpha   90.00
_cell.angle_beta   90.00
_cell.angle_gamma   90.00
#
_symmetry.space_group_name_H-M   'P 1'
#
loop_
_entity.id
_entity.type
_entity.pdbx_description
1 polymer ?
#
loop_
_entity_poly.entity_id
_entity_poly.type
_entity_poly.pdbx_seq_one_letter_code
_entity_poly.pdbx_strand_id
1 'polypeptide(L)'
;NSNSTQRHSISIKLSALHPRYERKKIALLEKELLPKLFELIEMARLCKVDVCFDAEEADRLNLSLLLVNKILESKLIDESYFGFGMAVQAYQQRSMFVLEFLSNKLNTINKKMNIRLVKGAYWDTEIKLAQEQGLPNYPVFTKKFVTDLSYLKCAHILEKSDNIFSQFATHNAYTISYVQRLFGNKPHEFQKLHGMGDEIYNHFLDQNDFRCRVYAPVGGYNDLLPYLVRRLLENGANTSFIHQLNKKDVNIENLIQSPLDKIDKLDFKEIEIPLNLFAERKNSLGIDL
;
A
#
# COMPACT_ATOMS: atom_id res chain seq x y z
N ASN A 1 -24.64 -17.68 17.88
CA ASN A 1 -24.01 -18.38 16.74
C ASN A 1 -23.61 -17.41 15.64
N SER A 2 -22.39 -16.86 15.76
CA SER A 2 -21.56 -16.41 14.64
C SER A 2 -20.13 -16.27 15.19
N ASN A 3 -19.26 -17.22 14.85
CA ASN A 3 -17.86 -17.28 15.27
C ASN A 3 -17.10 -16.01 14.83
N SER A 4 -17.06 -14.99 15.69
CA SER A 4 -16.28 -13.77 15.49
C SER A 4 -14.80 -14.06 15.78
N THR A 5 -14.06 -14.56 14.81
CA THR A 5 -12.58 -14.50 14.85
C THR A 5 -12.11 -13.18 14.26
N GLN A 6 -12.63 -12.06 14.77
CA GLN A 6 -12.17 -10.72 14.40
C GLN A 6 -10.82 -10.49 15.09
N ARG A 7 -9.72 -10.90 14.43
CA ARG A 7 -8.37 -10.71 14.95
C ARG A 7 -8.02 -9.23 14.87
N HIS A 8 -7.50 -8.65 15.94
CA HIS A 8 -6.90 -7.32 15.92
C HIS A 8 -5.63 -7.33 15.08
N SER A 9 -5.23 -6.17 14.57
CA SER A 9 -3.98 -6.04 13.83
C SER A 9 -3.21 -4.80 14.26
N ILE A 10 -1.90 -4.84 14.08
CA ILE A 10 -0.98 -3.72 14.24
C ILE A 10 -0.29 -3.44 12.91
N SER A 11 0.00 -2.16 12.62
CA SER A 11 0.85 -1.81 11.49
C SER A 11 2.11 -1.09 11.95
N ILE A 12 3.22 -1.44 11.33
CA ILE A 12 4.56 -1.08 11.80
C ILE A 12 5.34 -0.49 10.63
N LYS A 13 5.98 0.65 10.86
CA LYS A 13 6.98 1.20 9.95
C LYS A 13 8.35 0.69 10.35
N LEU A 14 9.08 0.13 9.38
CA LEU A 14 10.40 -0.43 9.65
C LEU A 14 11.41 0.68 9.95
N SER A 15 11.24 1.86 9.35
CA SER A 15 12.02 3.05 9.68
C SER A 15 11.90 3.50 11.14
N ALA A 16 10.76 3.24 11.81
CA ALA A 16 10.58 3.57 13.22
C ALA A 16 11.38 2.65 14.16
N LEU A 17 11.77 1.46 13.68
CA LEU A 17 12.46 0.45 14.50
C LEU A 17 13.98 0.49 14.33
N HIS A 18 14.50 1.28 13.39
CA HIS A 18 15.93 1.41 13.17
C HIS A 18 16.33 2.78 12.62
N PRO A 19 17.26 3.50 13.27
CA PRO A 19 17.64 4.87 12.87
C PRO A 19 18.33 4.94 11.50
N ARG A 20 18.79 3.79 10.98
CA ARG A 20 19.48 3.66 9.68
C ARG A 20 18.79 2.64 8.77
N TYR A 21 17.47 2.73 8.64
CA TYR A 21 16.69 1.91 7.72
C TYR A 21 16.90 2.37 6.27
N GLU A 22 18.03 1.95 5.69
CA GLU A 22 18.47 2.32 4.34
C GLU A 22 19.24 1.16 3.69
N ARG A 23 19.17 1.05 2.35
CA ARG A 23 19.70 -0.09 1.58
C ARG A 23 21.19 -0.36 1.82
N LYS A 24 22.00 0.68 2.10
CA LYS A 24 23.45 0.56 2.34
C LYS A 24 23.81 -0.05 3.70
N LYS A 25 22.82 -0.30 4.57
CA LYS A 25 23.01 -0.78 5.94
C LYS A 25 22.48 -2.19 6.16
N ILE A 26 22.30 -3.01 5.11
CA ILE A 26 21.78 -4.38 5.23
C ILE A 26 22.47 -5.19 6.33
N ALA A 27 23.81 -5.24 6.35
CA ALA A 27 24.53 -6.01 7.37
C ALA A 27 24.24 -5.54 8.80
N LEU A 28 24.04 -4.23 8.99
CA LEU A 28 23.65 -3.66 10.28
C LEU A 28 22.19 -4.00 10.62
N LEU A 29 21.29 -3.91 9.64
CA LEU A 29 19.88 -4.23 9.80
C LEU A 29 19.64 -5.70 10.11
N GLU A 30 20.41 -6.61 9.50
CA GLU A 30 20.37 -8.04 9.82
C GLU A 30 20.84 -8.31 11.26
N LYS A 31 21.80 -7.53 11.77
CA LYS A 31 22.29 -7.65 13.14
C LYS A 31 21.35 -7.02 14.18
N GLU A 32 20.74 -5.87 13.86
CA GLU A 32 20.07 -5.02 14.86
C GLU A 32 18.55 -4.95 14.70
N LEU A 33 18.03 -4.96 13.46
CA LEU A 33 16.60 -4.84 13.20
C LEU A 33 15.92 -6.21 13.08
N LEU A 34 16.50 -7.13 12.32
CA LEU A 34 15.89 -8.44 12.05
C LEU A 34 15.56 -9.23 13.34
N PRO A 35 16.43 -9.28 14.37
CA PRO A 35 16.09 -9.95 15.64
C PRO A 35 14.87 -9.32 16.33
N LYS A 36 14.77 -7.99 16.35
CA LYS A 36 13.62 -7.27 16.92
C LYS A 36 12.33 -7.59 16.16
N LEU A 37 12.40 -7.71 14.83
CA LEU A 37 11.25 -8.11 14.02
C LEU A 37 10.81 -9.54 14.35
N PHE A 38 11.76 -10.46 14.56
CA PHE A 38 11.44 -11.84 14.94
C PHE A 38 10.75 -11.91 16.31
N GLU A 39 11.28 -11.20 17.30
CA GLU A 39 10.66 -11.10 18.63
C GLU A 39 9.24 -10.53 18.54
N LEU A 40 9.06 -9.44 17.78
CA LEU A 40 7.75 -8.81 17.61
C LEU A 40 6.74 -9.75 16.96
N ILE A 41 7.15 -10.47 15.92
CA ILE A 41 6.27 -11.38 15.19
C ILE A 41 5.95 -12.61 16.04
N GLU A 42 6.88 -13.12 16.84
CA GLU A 42 6.60 -14.21 17.78
C GLU A 42 5.60 -13.76 18.85
N MET A 43 5.74 -12.54 19.40
CA MET A 43 4.75 -11.98 20.32
C MET A 43 3.37 -11.86 19.67
N ALA A 44 3.31 -11.35 18.44
CA ALA A 44 2.06 -11.22 17.71
C ALA A 44 1.42 -12.59 17.42
N ARG A 45 2.23 -13.60 17.09
CA ARG A 45 1.82 -14.99 16.90
C ARG A 45 1.18 -15.56 18.18
N LEU A 46 1.85 -15.43 19.32
CA LEU A 46 1.35 -15.88 20.62
C LEU A 46 0.03 -15.19 21.02
N CYS A 47 -0.08 -13.89 20.71
CA CYS A 47 -1.27 -13.09 20.98
C CYS A 47 -2.37 -13.19 19.91
N LYS A 48 -2.14 -13.94 18.80
CA LYS A 48 -3.04 -14.04 17.65
C LYS A 48 -3.43 -12.68 17.04
N VAL A 49 -2.46 -11.76 16.99
CA VAL A 49 -2.59 -10.42 16.40
C VAL A 49 -1.95 -10.42 15.03
N ASP A 50 -2.65 -9.88 14.03
CA ASP A 50 -2.10 -9.74 12.68
C ASP A 50 -1.08 -8.59 12.64
N VAL A 51 0.01 -8.76 11.89
CA VAL A 51 1.08 -7.75 11.74
C VAL A 51 1.17 -7.35 10.29
N CYS A 52 1.08 -6.05 10.00
CA CYS A 52 1.31 -5.51 8.66
C CYS A 52 2.50 -4.55 8.68
N PHE A 53 3.54 -4.83 7.89
CA PHE A 53 4.56 -3.81 7.62
C PHE A 53 4.01 -2.78 6.65
N ASP A 54 3.99 -1.51 7.07
CA ASP A 54 3.62 -0.40 6.21
C ASP A 54 4.67 -0.23 5.11
N ALA A 55 4.20 0.06 3.90
CA ALA A 55 5.08 0.42 2.79
C ALA A 55 5.45 1.90 2.87
N GLU A 56 6.74 2.18 2.75
CA GLU A 56 7.33 3.51 2.91
C GLU A 56 7.76 4.07 1.54
N GLU A 57 8.90 4.75 1.45
CA GLU A 57 9.46 5.29 0.21
C GLU A 57 9.90 4.18 -0.77
N ALA A 58 10.00 4.53 -2.06
CA ALA A 58 10.28 3.57 -3.12
C ALA A 58 11.67 2.92 -3.03
N ASP A 59 12.68 3.62 -2.51
CA ASP A 59 14.03 3.12 -2.30
C ASP A 59 14.10 2.01 -1.23
N ARG A 60 13.13 1.99 -0.31
CA ARG A 60 13.02 1.00 0.78
C ARG A 60 12.26 -0.27 0.39
N LEU A 61 11.58 -0.30 -0.76
CA LEU A 61 10.78 -1.47 -1.19
C LEU A 61 11.60 -2.76 -1.19
N ASN A 62 12.74 -2.78 -1.90
CA ASN A 62 13.58 -3.98 -2.00
C ASN A 62 14.15 -4.41 -0.64
N LEU A 63 14.48 -3.44 0.22
CA LEU A 63 14.95 -3.70 1.57
C LEU A 63 13.85 -4.34 2.44
N SER A 64 12.62 -3.82 2.34
CA SER A 64 11.45 -4.40 3.04
C SER A 64 11.18 -5.83 2.59
N LEU A 65 11.26 -6.11 1.29
CA LEU A 65 11.07 -7.45 0.73
C LEU A 65 12.15 -8.43 1.20
N LEU A 66 13.40 -7.98 1.34
CA LEU A 66 14.49 -8.80 1.88
C LEU A 66 14.18 -9.24 3.32
N LEU A 67 13.73 -8.32 4.18
CA LEU A 67 13.39 -8.63 5.58
C LEU A 67 12.14 -9.53 5.66
N VAL A 68 11.11 -9.23 4.86
CA VAL A 68 9.91 -10.08 4.73
C VAL A 68 10.29 -11.50 4.30
N ASN A 69 11.21 -11.65 3.34
CA ASN A 69 11.65 -12.97 2.89
C ASN A 69 12.35 -13.75 4.02
N LYS A 70 13.20 -13.11 4.83
CA LYS A 70 13.82 -13.74 6.00
C LYS A 70 12.79 -14.21 7.04
N ILE A 71 11.73 -13.42 7.26
CA ILE A 71 10.63 -13.79 8.15
C ILE A 71 9.84 -14.98 7.59
N LEU A 72 9.50 -14.96 6.30
CA LEU A 72 8.79 -16.05 5.63
C LEU A 72 9.61 -17.35 5.63
N GLU A 73 10.94 -17.28 5.55
CA GLU A 73 11.84 -18.43 5.63
C GLU A 73 12.04 -18.96 7.07
N SER A 74 11.71 -18.17 8.09
CA SER A 74 11.77 -18.59 9.48
C SER A 74 10.63 -19.55 9.86
N LYS A 75 10.65 -20.06 11.10
CA LYS A 75 9.57 -20.88 11.67
C LYS A 75 8.40 -20.06 12.25
N LEU A 76 8.46 -18.73 12.19
CA LEU A 76 7.45 -17.85 12.78
C LEU A 76 6.11 -17.91 12.05
N ILE A 77 6.14 -18.16 10.73
CA ILE A 77 4.96 -18.24 9.88
C ILE A 77 4.72 -19.70 9.52
N ASP A 78 3.55 -20.21 9.90
CA ASP A 78 3.13 -21.59 9.73
C ASP A 78 1.59 -21.67 9.55
N GLU A 79 1.05 -22.88 9.54
CA GLU A 79 -0.41 -23.10 9.39
C GLU A 79 -1.22 -22.53 10.56
N SER A 80 -0.62 -22.39 11.75
CA SER A 80 -1.26 -21.84 12.94
C SER A 80 -1.27 -20.31 12.94
N TYR A 81 -0.30 -19.68 12.26
CA TYR A 81 -0.17 -18.23 12.17
C TYR A 81 0.24 -17.75 10.78
N PHE A 82 -0.75 -17.17 10.10
CA PHE A 82 -0.62 -16.51 8.80
C PHE A 82 -1.07 -15.03 8.86
N GLY A 83 -1.09 -14.43 10.07
CA GLY A 83 -1.49 -13.04 10.30
C GLY A 83 -0.43 -11.99 9.91
N PHE A 84 0.78 -12.44 9.57
CA PHE A 84 1.86 -11.58 9.10
C PHE A 84 1.63 -11.11 7.66
N GLY A 85 2.05 -9.89 7.35
CA GLY A 85 1.77 -9.26 6.08
C GLY A 85 2.57 -7.99 5.82
N MET A 86 2.39 -7.43 4.64
CA MET A 86 2.94 -6.13 4.26
C MET A 86 1.96 -5.36 3.37
N ALA A 87 2.12 -4.04 3.34
CA ALA A 87 1.44 -3.21 2.37
C ALA A 87 2.18 -3.22 1.02
N VAL A 88 1.42 -3.13 -0.06
CA VAL A 88 1.93 -2.94 -1.43
C VAL A 88 1.25 -1.72 -2.03
N GLN A 89 2.06 -0.81 -2.59
CA GLN A 89 1.60 0.48 -3.11
C GLN A 89 1.37 0.40 -4.63
N ALA A 90 0.11 0.42 -5.05
CA ALA A 90 -0.30 0.32 -6.44
C ALA A 90 0.16 1.50 -7.33
N TYR A 91 0.53 2.64 -6.74
CA TYR A 91 1.08 3.77 -7.49
C TYR A 91 2.50 3.53 -8.03
N GLN A 92 3.22 2.49 -7.55
CA GLN A 92 4.55 2.16 -8.02
C GLN A 92 4.45 1.32 -9.28
N GLN A 93 5.34 1.57 -10.23
CA GLN A 93 5.42 0.77 -11.46
C GLN A 93 5.81 -0.69 -11.18
N ARG A 94 6.39 -0.97 -10.01
CA ARG A 94 6.82 -2.30 -9.56
C ARG A 94 5.74 -3.13 -8.88
N SER A 95 4.58 -2.55 -8.59
CA SER A 95 3.54 -3.13 -7.72
C SER A 95 3.07 -4.53 -8.17
N MET A 96 2.80 -4.70 -9.46
CA MET A 96 2.36 -5.98 -10.04
C MET A 96 3.43 -7.07 -9.89
N PHE A 97 4.69 -6.75 -10.20
CA PHE A 97 5.80 -7.70 -10.10
C PHE A 97 6.07 -8.11 -8.65
N VAL A 98 5.88 -7.20 -7.69
CA VAL A 98 5.98 -7.53 -6.26
C VAL A 98 4.92 -8.55 -5.85
N LEU A 99 3.67 -8.36 -6.29
CA LEU A 99 2.58 -9.29 -5.97
C LEU A 99 2.79 -10.66 -6.61
N GLU A 100 3.23 -10.71 -7.87
CA GLU A 100 3.58 -11.96 -8.55
C GLU A 100 4.74 -12.67 -7.86
N PHE A 101 5.81 -11.93 -7.51
CA PHE A 101 6.93 -12.47 -6.75
C PHE A 101 6.50 -13.07 -5.41
N LEU A 102 5.69 -12.35 -4.63
CA LEU A 102 5.21 -12.81 -3.32
C LEU A 102 4.30 -14.03 -3.48
N SER A 103 3.35 -14.00 -4.43
CA SER A 103 2.46 -15.14 -4.68
C SER A 103 3.25 -16.39 -5.07
N ASN A 104 4.22 -16.27 -5.97
CA ASN A 104 5.08 -17.38 -6.38
C ASN A 104 5.92 -17.90 -5.22
N LYS A 105 6.54 -17.02 -4.43
CA LYS A 105 7.33 -17.42 -3.26
C LYS A 105 6.48 -18.18 -2.26
N LEU A 106 5.30 -17.67 -1.92
CA LEU A 106 4.37 -18.28 -0.96
C LEU A 106 3.89 -19.66 -1.43
N ASN A 107 3.67 -19.85 -2.72
CA ASN A 107 3.38 -21.16 -3.31
C ASN A 107 4.56 -22.12 -3.13
N THR A 108 5.78 -21.69 -3.45
CA THR A 108 7.00 -22.53 -3.34
C THR A 108 7.27 -22.98 -1.91
N ILE A 109 7.04 -22.12 -0.91
CA ILE A 109 7.30 -22.45 0.50
C ILE A 109 6.07 -22.97 1.24
N ASN A 110 4.93 -23.11 0.56
CA ASN A 110 3.63 -23.51 1.11
C ASN A 110 3.23 -22.72 2.37
N LYS A 111 3.29 -21.39 2.30
CA LYS A 111 2.89 -20.48 3.39
C LYS A 111 1.86 -19.48 2.92
N LYS A 112 1.16 -18.86 3.88
CA LYS A 112 0.19 -17.80 3.65
C LYS A 112 0.64 -16.48 4.27
N MET A 113 0.19 -15.38 3.68
CA MET A 113 0.51 -14.02 4.12
C MET A 113 -0.65 -13.06 3.85
N ASN A 114 -0.82 -12.06 4.71
CA ASN A 114 -1.72 -10.95 4.47
C ASN A 114 -1.08 -9.91 3.54
N ILE A 115 -1.79 -9.40 2.52
CA ILE A 115 -1.32 -8.28 1.71
C ILE A 115 -2.33 -7.14 1.75
N ARG A 116 -1.84 -5.98 2.20
CA ARG A 116 -2.60 -4.72 2.18
C ARG A 116 -2.33 -3.96 0.90
N LEU A 117 -3.28 -3.95 -0.02
CA LEU A 117 -3.17 -3.14 -1.23
C LEU A 117 -3.63 -1.71 -0.95
N VAL A 118 -2.71 -0.76 -1.12
CA VAL A 118 -2.95 0.68 -1.00
C VAL A 118 -2.60 1.37 -2.31
N LYS A 119 -3.03 2.62 -2.52
CA LYS A 119 -2.51 3.42 -3.65
C LYS A 119 -1.06 3.82 -3.40
N GLY A 120 -0.83 4.64 -2.39
CA GLY A 120 0.48 5.15 -2.01
C GLY A 120 0.34 6.48 -1.26
N ALA A 121 1.37 6.84 -0.50
CA ALA A 121 1.33 7.96 0.46
C ALA A 121 2.49 8.96 0.30
N TYR A 122 3.42 8.69 -0.63
CA TYR A 122 4.67 9.44 -0.76
C TYR A 122 4.84 10.05 -2.16
N TRP A 123 3.76 10.19 -2.93
CA TRP A 123 3.84 10.48 -4.37
C TRP A 123 4.65 11.74 -4.67
N ASP A 124 4.36 12.87 -4.01
CA ASP A 124 5.10 14.13 -4.20
C ASP A 124 6.58 13.99 -3.81
N THR A 125 6.88 13.24 -2.75
CA THR A 125 8.25 12.91 -2.34
C THR A 125 8.97 12.11 -3.41
N GLU A 126 8.33 11.10 -3.99
CA GLU A 126 8.94 10.28 -5.04
C GLU A 126 9.20 11.08 -6.32
N ILE A 127 8.29 11.98 -6.70
CA ILE A 127 8.50 12.92 -7.82
C ILE A 127 9.72 13.81 -7.54
N LYS A 128 9.74 14.44 -6.36
CA LYS A 128 10.83 15.33 -5.94
C LYS A 128 12.18 14.60 -5.91
N LEU A 129 12.26 13.45 -5.23
CA LEU A 129 13.51 12.70 -5.10
C LEU A 129 14.04 12.25 -6.45
N ALA A 130 13.19 11.75 -7.36
CA ALA A 130 13.63 11.35 -8.69
C ALA A 130 14.19 12.52 -9.50
N GLN A 131 13.59 13.71 -9.37
CA GLN A 131 14.08 14.95 -9.99
C GLN A 131 15.42 15.41 -9.40
N GLU A 132 15.52 15.50 -8.07
CA GLU A 132 16.74 15.92 -7.36
C GLU A 132 17.91 14.98 -7.62
N GLN A 133 17.66 13.67 -7.70
CA GLN A 133 18.66 12.65 -7.96
C GLN A 133 18.96 12.48 -9.46
N GLY A 134 18.27 13.17 -10.37
CA GLY A 134 18.49 13.05 -11.81
C GLY A 134 18.28 11.62 -12.34
N LEU A 135 17.28 10.90 -11.81
CA LEU A 135 17.00 9.52 -12.20
C LEU A 135 16.44 9.43 -13.64
N PRO A 136 16.59 8.30 -14.35
CA PRO A 136 16.08 8.18 -15.71
C PRO A 136 14.55 8.28 -15.81
N ASN A 137 13.81 7.90 -14.76
CA ASN A 137 12.36 7.96 -14.71
C ASN A 137 11.85 7.97 -13.24
N TYR A 138 10.55 8.11 -13.06
CA TYR A 138 9.86 8.04 -11.77
C TYR A 138 9.59 6.59 -11.34
N PRO A 139 9.73 6.24 -10.05
CA PRO A 139 9.35 4.92 -9.54
C PRO A 139 7.83 4.75 -9.43
N VAL A 140 7.08 5.86 -9.51
CA VAL A 140 5.62 5.94 -9.42
C VAL A 140 5.00 6.38 -10.74
N PHE A 141 3.72 6.08 -10.92
CA PHE A 141 2.93 6.64 -12.01
C PHE A 141 2.70 8.14 -11.76
N THR A 142 2.87 8.97 -12.79
CA THR A 142 2.67 10.43 -12.71
C THR A 142 1.22 10.85 -12.88
N LYS A 143 0.36 9.95 -13.35
CA LYS A 143 -1.07 10.21 -13.56
C LYS A 143 -1.93 9.39 -12.62
N LYS A 144 -2.86 10.05 -11.93
CA LYS A 144 -3.75 9.42 -10.94
C LYS A 144 -4.58 8.28 -11.53
N PHE A 145 -5.11 8.42 -12.75
CA PHE A 145 -5.91 7.35 -13.36
C PHE A 145 -5.08 6.10 -13.67
N VAL A 146 -3.78 6.25 -13.93
CA VAL A 146 -2.87 5.10 -14.13
C VAL A 146 -2.61 4.38 -12.80
N THR A 147 -2.51 5.11 -11.69
CA THR A 147 -2.53 4.49 -10.35
C THR A 147 -3.83 3.74 -10.07
N ASP A 148 -4.98 4.29 -10.46
CA ASP A 148 -6.26 3.59 -10.31
C ASP A 148 -6.27 2.28 -11.13
N LEU A 149 -5.83 2.32 -12.39
CA LEU A 149 -5.69 1.14 -13.24
C LEU A 149 -4.74 0.10 -12.64
N SER A 150 -3.58 0.54 -12.15
CA SER A 150 -2.64 -0.36 -11.51
C SER A 150 -3.22 -0.99 -10.24
N TYR A 151 -4.02 -0.25 -9.46
CA TYR A 151 -4.70 -0.80 -8.28
C TYR A 151 -5.67 -1.92 -8.69
N LEU A 152 -6.50 -1.70 -9.72
CA LEU A 152 -7.41 -2.73 -10.21
C LEU A 152 -6.65 -3.94 -10.75
N LYS A 153 -5.57 -3.73 -11.51
CA LYS A 153 -4.73 -4.82 -12.02
C LYS A 153 -4.05 -5.62 -10.90
N CYS A 154 -3.57 -4.95 -9.86
CA CYS A 154 -3.07 -5.61 -8.64
C CYS A 154 -4.16 -6.43 -7.96
N ALA A 155 -5.40 -5.94 -7.89
CA ALA A 155 -6.53 -6.70 -7.35
C ALA A 155 -6.80 -7.99 -8.15
N HIS A 156 -6.68 -7.96 -9.49
CA HIS A 156 -6.76 -9.17 -10.33
C HIS A 156 -5.64 -10.19 -10.03
N ILE A 157 -4.44 -9.75 -9.69
CA ILE A 157 -3.34 -10.66 -9.30
C ILE A 157 -3.66 -11.31 -7.95
N LEU A 158 -4.14 -10.51 -6.99
CA LEU A 158 -4.54 -10.97 -5.66
C LEU A 158 -5.75 -11.94 -5.70
N GLU A 159 -6.72 -11.68 -6.59
CA GLU A 159 -7.87 -12.55 -6.80
C GLU A 159 -7.45 -13.95 -7.26
N LYS A 160 -6.34 -14.07 -8.00
CA LYS A 160 -5.81 -15.36 -8.47
C LYS A 160 -4.89 -16.07 -7.47
N SER A 161 -4.53 -15.43 -6.36
CA SER A 161 -3.57 -15.98 -5.38
C SER A 161 -4.27 -16.68 -4.23
N ASP A 162 -4.06 -17.99 -4.05
CA ASP A 162 -4.67 -18.75 -2.94
C ASP A 162 -3.94 -18.60 -1.61
N ASN A 163 -2.67 -18.17 -1.67
CA ASN A 163 -1.80 -18.06 -0.51
C ASN A 163 -1.75 -16.64 0.07
N ILE A 164 -2.46 -15.70 -0.54
CA ILE A 164 -2.54 -14.32 -0.07
C ILE A 164 -3.95 -14.00 0.42
N PHE A 165 -4.06 -13.62 1.69
CA PHE A 165 -5.28 -12.97 2.17
C PHE A 165 -5.24 -11.49 1.82
N SER A 166 -6.21 -11.05 1.03
CA SER A 166 -6.22 -9.73 0.40
C SER A 166 -6.95 -8.69 1.24
N GLN A 167 -6.28 -7.57 1.51
CA GLN A 167 -6.81 -6.46 2.30
C GLN A 167 -6.78 -5.17 1.46
N PHE A 168 -7.94 -4.63 1.10
CA PHE A 168 -8.05 -3.49 0.18
C PHE A 168 -8.26 -2.18 0.92
N ALA A 169 -7.20 -1.38 1.07
CA ALA A 169 -7.30 -0.08 1.72
C ALA A 169 -7.57 1.03 0.69
N THR A 170 -8.78 1.60 0.71
CA THR A 170 -9.20 2.65 -0.23
C THR A 170 -10.45 3.36 0.25
N HIS A 171 -10.59 4.65 -0.02
CA HIS A 171 -11.83 5.40 0.21
C HIS A 171 -12.57 5.72 -1.08
N ASN A 172 -12.20 5.09 -2.19
CA ASN A 172 -12.82 5.31 -3.49
C ASN A 172 -13.96 4.30 -3.72
N ALA A 173 -15.19 4.80 -3.79
CA ALA A 173 -16.38 3.95 -3.90
C ALA A 173 -16.41 3.12 -5.20
N TYR A 174 -15.89 3.65 -6.31
CA TYR A 174 -15.74 2.89 -7.57
C TYR A 174 -14.78 1.71 -7.37
N THR A 175 -13.61 1.95 -6.76
CA THR A 175 -12.63 0.89 -6.47
C THR A 175 -13.22 -0.17 -5.54
N ILE A 176 -13.95 0.23 -4.50
CA ILE A 176 -14.61 -0.70 -3.56
C ILE A 176 -15.60 -1.59 -4.33
N SER A 177 -16.50 -0.98 -5.10
CA SER A 177 -17.52 -1.69 -5.88
C SER A 177 -16.90 -2.66 -6.89
N TYR A 178 -15.84 -2.23 -7.59
CA TYR A 178 -15.12 -3.05 -8.56
C TYR A 178 -14.49 -4.28 -7.89
N VAL A 179 -13.78 -4.07 -6.77
CA VAL A 179 -13.12 -5.16 -6.04
C VAL A 179 -14.14 -6.15 -5.46
N GLN A 180 -15.24 -5.66 -4.88
CA GLN A 180 -16.32 -6.51 -4.36
C GLN A 180 -16.85 -7.42 -5.48
N ARG A 181 -17.06 -6.87 -6.68
CA ARG A 181 -17.53 -7.64 -7.83
C ARG A 181 -16.48 -8.65 -8.32
N LEU A 182 -15.21 -8.25 -8.35
CA LEU A 182 -14.09 -9.08 -8.80
C LEU A 182 -13.89 -10.30 -7.90
N PHE A 183 -13.90 -10.12 -6.58
CA PHE A 183 -13.63 -11.20 -5.63
C PHE A 183 -14.84 -12.13 -5.43
N GLY A 184 -16.07 -11.63 -5.65
CA GLY A 184 -17.29 -12.42 -5.41
C GLY A 184 -17.29 -13.01 -4.00
N ASN A 185 -17.28 -14.35 -3.90
CA ASN A 185 -17.28 -15.06 -2.62
C ASN A 185 -15.86 -15.35 -2.07
N LYS A 186 -14.80 -14.99 -2.79
CA LYS A 186 -13.42 -15.20 -2.32
C LYS A 186 -13.18 -14.35 -1.06
N PRO A 187 -12.73 -14.94 0.06
CA PRO A 187 -12.51 -14.19 1.29
C PRO A 187 -11.49 -13.06 1.13
N HIS A 188 -11.90 -11.85 1.49
CA HIS A 188 -11.08 -10.65 1.54
C HIS A 188 -11.63 -9.69 2.60
N GLU A 189 -10.91 -8.59 2.85
CA GLU A 189 -11.43 -7.47 3.63
C GLU A 189 -11.08 -6.14 2.94
N PHE A 190 -11.86 -5.12 3.25
CA PHE A 190 -11.54 -3.73 2.98
C PHE A 190 -10.95 -3.08 4.22
N GLN A 191 -10.23 -1.97 4.03
CA GLN A 191 -9.67 -1.21 5.14
C GLN A 191 -9.87 0.29 4.93
N LYS A 192 -10.19 1.00 6.00
CA LYS A 192 -10.31 2.46 6.01
C LYS A 192 -9.54 3.06 7.16
N LEU A 193 -9.20 4.33 7.03
CA LEU A 193 -8.73 5.13 8.17
C LEU A 193 -9.91 5.54 9.07
N HIS A 194 -9.71 5.53 10.38
CA HIS A 194 -10.67 6.07 11.34
C HIS A 194 -10.97 7.56 11.04
N GLY A 195 -12.26 7.93 11.09
CA GLY A 195 -12.73 9.28 10.78
C GLY A 195 -12.74 9.63 9.28
N MET A 196 -12.63 8.63 8.40
CA MET A 196 -12.57 8.84 6.96
C MET A 196 -13.39 7.83 6.18
N GLY A 197 -14.25 8.32 5.28
CA GLY A 197 -15.09 7.49 4.42
C GLY A 197 -16.14 6.68 5.18
N ASP A 198 -16.55 7.14 6.37
CA ASP A 198 -17.56 6.46 7.18
C ASP A 198 -18.87 6.28 6.41
N GLU A 199 -19.33 7.32 5.72
CA GLU A 199 -20.55 7.29 4.90
C GLU A 199 -20.47 6.24 3.77
N ILE A 200 -19.33 6.19 3.06
CA ILE A 200 -19.11 5.22 1.97
C ILE A 200 -19.15 3.81 2.53
N TYR A 201 -18.41 3.55 3.60
CA TYR A 201 -18.30 2.21 4.17
C TYR A 201 -19.59 1.75 4.85
N ASN A 202 -20.34 2.65 5.49
CA ASN A 202 -21.63 2.33 6.09
C ASN A 202 -22.62 1.83 5.04
N HIS A 203 -22.60 2.36 3.82
CA HIS A 203 -23.43 1.86 2.71
C HIS A 203 -23.13 0.39 2.35
N PHE A 204 -21.87 -0.04 2.46
CA PHE A 204 -21.48 -1.42 2.13
C PHE A 204 -21.62 -2.39 3.32
N LEU A 205 -21.57 -1.91 4.57
CA LEU A 205 -21.67 -2.75 5.76
C LEU A 205 -23.00 -3.51 5.87
N ASP A 206 -24.06 -3.02 5.23
CA ASP A 206 -25.37 -3.69 5.17
C ASP A 206 -25.38 -4.90 4.21
N GLN A 207 -24.27 -5.16 3.49
CA GLN A 207 -24.12 -6.32 2.61
C GLN A 207 -23.48 -7.50 3.37
N ASN A 208 -24.10 -8.69 3.30
CA ASN A 208 -23.75 -9.87 4.11
C ASN A 208 -22.27 -10.33 4.01
N ASP A 209 -21.55 -9.97 2.95
CA ASP A 209 -20.17 -10.41 2.69
C ASP A 209 -19.13 -9.28 2.72
N PHE A 210 -19.48 -8.11 3.27
CA PHE A 210 -18.58 -6.97 3.33
C PHE A 210 -17.87 -6.88 4.69
N ARG A 211 -16.54 -7.00 4.69
CA ARG A 211 -15.71 -6.86 5.89
C ARG A 211 -14.85 -5.62 5.79
N CYS A 212 -14.89 -4.77 6.82
CA CYS A 212 -14.04 -3.59 6.91
C CYS A 212 -13.24 -3.58 8.20
N ARG A 213 -11.93 -3.37 8.10
CA ARG A 213 -11.05 -3.08 9.22
C ARG A 213 -10.74 -1.58 9.28
N VAL A 214 -10.88 -1.00 10.46
CA VAL A 214 -10.56 0.41 10.69
C VAL A 214 -9.13 0.53 11.22
N TYR A 215 -8.29 1.26 10.50
CA TYR A 215 -6.97 1.67 10.95
C TYR A 215 -7.11 2.91 11.83
N ALA A 216 -6.81 2.77 13.12
CA ALA A 216 -6.85 3.88 14.07
C ALA A 216 -5.42 4.34 14.39
N PRO A 217 -5.07 5.62 14.15
CA PRO A 217 -3.81 6.18 14.63
C PRO A 217 -3.80 6.19 16.16
N VAL A 218 -2.77 5.61 16.77
CA VAL A 218 -2.58 5.57 18.23
C VAL A 218 -1.16 6.06 18.51
N GLY A 219 -1.03 7.10 19.35
CA GLY A 219 0.26 7.68 19.69
C GLY A 219 0.12 8.95 20.52
N GLY A 220 1.25 9.43 21.04
CA GLY A 220 1.31 10.74 21.69
C GLY A 220 1.20 11.88 20.67
N TYR A 221 0.93 13.09 21.15
CA TYR A 221 0.76 14.28 20.30
C TYR A 221 1.95 14.51 19.34
N ASN A 222 3.19 14.39 19.85
CA ASN A 222 4.41 14.62 19.08
C ASN A 222 4.60 13.58 17.95
N ASP A 223 4.16 12.34 18.17
CA ASP A 223 4.29 11.25 17.18
C ASP A 223 3.21 11.35 16.09
N LEU A 224 2.06 11.92 16.42
CA LEU A 224 0.93 12.10 15.50
C LEU A 224 1.09 13.30 14.57
N LEU A 225 1.90 14.31 14.92
CA LEU A 225 2.05 15.53 14.08
C LEU A 225 2.62 15.24 12.67
N PRO A 226 3.77 14.54 12.50
CA PRO A 226 4.26 14.20 11.17
C PRO A 226 3.31 13.27 10.39
N TYR A 227 2.59 12.41 11.12
CA TYR A 227 1.54 11.57 10.56
C TYR A 227 0.37 12.41 10.02
N LEU A 228 -0.08 13.42 10.80
CA LEU A 228 -1.21 14.28 10.47
C LEU A 228 -0.93 15.12 9.21
N VAL A 229 0.26 15.71 9.07
CA VAL A 229 0.62 16.49 7.87
C VAL A 229 0.47 15.64 6.60
N ARG A 230 0.99 14.41 6.61
CA ARG A 230 0.88 13.49 5.47
C ARG A 230 -0.56 13.09 5.20
N ARG A 231 -1.36 12.86 6.26
CA ARG A 231 -2.78 12.55 6.14
C ARG A 231 -3.59 13.70 5.55
N LEU A 232 -3.25 14.95 5.89
CA LEU A 232 -3.89 16.13 5.30
C LEU A 232 -3.56 16.26 3.81
N LEU A 233 -2.31 16.01 3.40
CA LEU A 233 -1.91 16.06 1.99
C LEU A 233 -2.59 14.98 1.14
N GLU A 234 -2.60 13.73 1.60
CA GLU A 234 -3.20 12.61 0.86
C GLU A 234 -4.69 12.84 0.56
N ASN A 235 -5.42 13.42 1.52
CA ASN A 235 -6.87 13.55 1.41
C ASN A 235 -7.34 14.92 0.93
N GLY A 236 -6.52 15.95 1.13
CA GLY A 236 -6.76 17.31 0.65
C GLY A 236 -6.40 17.55 -0.81
N ALA A 237 -5.69 16.61 -1.46
CA ALA A 237 -5.35 16.73 -2.87
C ALA A 237 -6.62 16.85 -3.75
N ASN A 238 -6.62 17.74 -4.74
CA ASN A 238 -7.75 17.96 -5.65
C ASN A 238 -8.20 16.67 -6.40
N THR A 239 -7.30 15.71 -6.54
CA THR A 239 -7.52 14.41 -7.19
C THR A 239 -8.04 13.33 -6.23
N SER A 240 -8.13 13.63 -4.93
CA SER A 240 -8.70 12.76 -3.90
C SER A 240 -10.20 12.57 -4.11
N PHE A 241 -10.66 11.32 -4.05
CA PHE A 241 -12.08 10.98 -4.19
C PHE A 241 -12.93 11.65 -3.11
N ILE A 242 -12.46 11.64 -1.85
CA ILE A 242 -13.16 12.26 -0.72
C ILE A 242 -13.25 13.78 -0.90
N HIS A 243 -12.18 14.41 -1.37
CA HIS A 243 -12.20 15.84 -1.65
C HIS A 243 -13.21 16.20 -2.75
N GLN A 244 -13.28 15.40 -3.82
CA GLN A 244 -14.23 15.62 -4.91
C GLN A 244 -15.67 15.38 -4.46
N LEU A 245 -15.93 14.34 -3.67
CA LEU A 245 -17.25 14.01 -3.13
C LEU A 245 -17.82 15.15 -2.26
N ASN A 246 -16.97 15.83 -1.49
CA ASN A 246 -17.39 16.93 -0.62
C ASN A 246 -17.64 18.28 -1.35
N LYS A 247 -17.43 18.35 -2.68
CA LYS A 247 -17.73 19.56 -3.45
C LYS A 247 -19.24 19.67 -3.68
N LYS A 248 -19.80 20.88 -3.49
CA LYS A 248 -21.24 21.15 -3.65
C LYS A 248 -21.78 20.81 -5.05
N ASP A 249 -20.96 21.00 -6.09
CA ASP A 249 -21.35 20.79 -7.50
C ASP A 249 -20.76 19.51 -8.08
N VAL A 250 -20.62 18.45 -7.27
CA VAL A 250 -20.00 17.21 -7.74
C VAL A 250 -20.88 16.51 -8.77
N ASN A 251 -20.33 16.29 -9.97
CA ASN A 251 -20.98 15.43 -10.96
C ASN A 251 -20.65 13.96 -10.62
N ILE A 252 -21.67 13.22 -10.17
CA ILE A 252 -21.55 11.80 -9.80
C ILE A 252 -21.06 10.96 -10.97
N GLU A 253 -21.50 11.24 -12.21
CA GLU A 253 -21.08 10.50 -13.41
C GLU A 253 -19.56 10.53 -13.59
N ASN A 254 -18.93 11.67 -13.27
CA ASN A 254 -17.47 11.82 -13.33
C ASN A 254 -16.75 11.02 -12.22
N LEU A 255 -17.38 10.84 -11.06
CA LEU A 255 -16.81 10.08 -9.93
C LEU A 255 -16.86 8.56 -10.17
N ILE A 256 -17.90 8.09 -10.86
CA ILE A 256 -18.09 6.66 -11.17
C ILE A 256 -17.49 6.26 -12.52
N GLN A 257 -16.88 7.21 -13.25
CA GLN A 257 -16.24 6.94 -14.52
C GLN A 257 -15.10 5.93 -14.35
N SER A 258 -15.02 4.96 -15.27
CA SER A 258 -13.94 4.00 -15.27
C SER A 258 -12.60 4.71 -15.52
N PRO A 259 -11.52 4.35 -14.81
CA PRO A 259 -10.21 4.88 -15.12
C PRO A 259 -9.71 4.45 -16.52
N LEU A 260 -10.31 3.42 -17.14
CA LEU A 260 -10.04 3.03 -18.53
C LEU A 260 -10.56 4.07 -19.54
N ASP A 261 -11.59 4.83 -19.18
CA ASP A 261 -12.16 5.86 -20.08
C ASP A 261 -11.25 7.08 -20.22
N LYS A 262 -10.11 7.08 -19.50
CA LYS A 262 -9.08 8.14 -19.51
C LYS A 262 -7.80 7.70 -20.23
N ILE A 263 -7.82 6.58 -20.95
CA ILE A 263 -6.64 6.05 -21.67
C ILE A 263 -6.13 7.03 -22.74
N ASP A 264 -7.02 7.78 -23.38
CA ASP A 264 -6.68 8.86 -24.32
C ASP A 264 -5.75 9.91 -23.68
N LYS A 265 -5.80 10.05 -22.35
CA LYS A 265 -4.93 10.96 -21.60
C LYS A 265 -3.52 10.42 -21.34
N LEU A 266 -3.18 9.20 -21.80
CA LEU A 266 -1.90 8.58 -21.51
C LEU A 266 -0.71 9.34 -22.11
N ASP A 267 -0.86 9.92 -23.30
CA ASP A 267 0.22 10.62 -24.00
C ASP A 267 0.44 12.07 -23.51
N PHE A 268 -0.50 12.63 -22.74
CA PHE A 268 -0.38 13.98 -22.21
C PHE A 268 0.69 14.04 -21.11
N LYS A 269 1.74 14.84 -21.30
CA LYS A 269 2.82 14.96 -20.32
C LYS A 269 2.59 16.15 -19.39
N GLU A 270 2.24 15.88 -18.13
CA GLU A 270 2.04 16.92 -17.11
C GLU A 270 3.33 17.23 -16.32
N ILE A 271 4.21 16.23 -16.19
CA ILE A 271 5.43 16.32 -15.39
C ILE A 271 6.61 15.92 -16.28
N GLU A 272 7.58 16.84 -16.42
CA GLU A 272 8.81 16.56 -17.16
C GLU A 272 9.61 15.44 -16.49
N ILE A 273 10.33 14.64 -17.28
CA ILE A 273 11.23 13.62 -16.70
C ILE A 273 12.45 14.31 -16.05
N PRO A 274 13.12 13.70 -15.06
CA PRO A 274 14.23 14.35 -14.37
C PRO A 274 15.36 14.85 -15.28
N LEU A 275 15.62 14.14 -16.40
CA LEU A 275 16.63 14.52 -17.40
C LEU A 275 16.29 15.83 -18.15
N ASN A 276 15.01 16.18 -18.22
CA ASN A 276 14.49 17.37 -18.90
C ASN A 276 13.99 18.44 -17.92
N LEU A 277 14.45 18.39 -16.66
CA LEU A 277 13.97 19.31 -15.62
C LEU A 277 14.25 20.78 -15.93
N PHE A 278 15.34 21.09 -16.64
CA PHE A 278 15.69 22.46 -17.02
C PHE A 278 15.36 22.71 -18.49
N ALA A 279 14.64 23.79 -18.78
CA ALA A 279 14.25 24.14 -20.15
C ALA A 279 15.46 24.47 -21.05
N GLU A 280 16.49 25.10 -20.48
CA GLU A 280 17.62 25.64 -21.24
C GLU A 280 18.78 24.65 -21.41
N ARG A 281 18.81 23.56 -20.64
CA ARG A 281 19.91 22.59 -20.66
C ARG A 281 19.44 21.20 -20.25
N LYS A 282 20.13 20.16 -20.72
CA LYS A 282 19.93 18.80 -20.18
C LYS A 282 20.40 18.74 -18.73
N ASN A 283 19.65 18.02 -17.90
CA ASN A 283 20.09 17.70 -16.54
C ASN A 283 21.14 16.58 -16.56
N SER A 284 21.99 16.51 -15.53
CA SER A 284 22.90 15.39 -15.32
C SER A 284 22.14 14.13 -14.92
N LEU A 285 22.65 12.96 -15.34
CA LEU A 285 22.12 11.66 -14.94
C LEU A 285 22.74 11.24 -13.59
N GLY A 286 21.90 10.92 -12.61
CA GLY A 286 22.32 10.31 -11.35
C GLY A 286 22.15 8.79 -11.32
N ILE A 287 22.27 8.21 -10.12
CA ILE A 287 22.26 6.76 -9.91
C ILE A 287 21.43 6.43 -8.66
N ASP A 288 20.54 5.45 -8.79
CA ASP A 288 19.84 4.79 -7.67
C ASP A 288 20.77 3.70 -7.08
N LEU A 289 21.19 3.86 -5.82
CA LEU A 289 22.26 3.08 -5.14
C LEU A 289 21.71 2.05 -4.15
#